data_AF-A9WQ78-F1
#
_entry.id   AF-A9WQ78-F1
#
_cell.length_a   1.000
_cell.length_b   1.000
_cell.length_c   1.000
_cell.angle_alpha   90.00
_cell.angle_beta   90.00
_cell.angle_gamma   90.00
#
_symmetry.space_group_name_H-M   'P 1'
#
loop_
_entity.id
_entity.type
_entity.pdbx_description
1 polymer ?
#
loop_
_entity_poly.entity_id
_entity_poly.type
_entity_poly.pdbx_seq_one_letter_code
_entity_poly.pdbx_strand_id
1 'polypeptide(L)'
;MLSMIPFLAAAIAGFFGLSLAAAIWRSPAGVGLPAFPALDHIYLQLLLAVPLATLIWFLILMLLILGTVRLLSLGLREGFHPVRSRIGWQVWATERVLDLARDLLFPIYASLFTPIWLRLLGAKIGKNVEASTVLLLPSMTTVGDGAFLADKTMVASYELGGGFVHIAPAKIGKRAFLGNSGMTAAGRSVPKNSLVAVLSATPAKAKAGTSWLGSPPVRLRRVAQSSDASRTFEPPRKLKVARALWEICRFVPTMLTVAITVSVLSLFSWLASHTGYFVAAVLGGVVMMLAGAVAAGSAVVAKWLLVGRIRVGEHPL
;
A
#
# COMPACT_ATOMS: atom_id res chain seq x y z
N MET A 1 -16.07 11.81 3.42
CA MET A 1 -15.13 11.83 4.56
C MET A 1 -13.90 10.95 4.35
N LEU A 2 -14.02 9.65 4.00
CA LEU A 2 -12.84 8.77 3.83
C LEU A 2 -11.85 9.27 2.76
N SER A 3 -12.34 9.89 1.69
CA SER A 3 -11.52 10.51 0.65
C SER A 3 -10.67 11.68 1.14
N MET A 4 -10.97 12.28 2.31
CA MET A 4 -10.23 13.41 2.88
C MET A 4 -8.96 12.99 3.63
N ILE A 5 -8.82 11.71 3.97
CA ILE A 5 -7.65 11.17 4.69
C ILE A 5 -6.33 11.55 4.00
N PRO A 6 -6.12 11.30 2.69
CA PRO A 6 -4.87 11.67 2.02
C PRO A 6 -4.64 13.18 1.96
N PHE A 7 -5.70 13.98 1.82
CA PHE A 7 -5.59 15.44 1.77
C PHE A 7 -5.21 16.04 3.12
N LEU A 8 -5.76 15.49 4.22
CA LEU A 8 -5.36 15.91 5.57
C LEU A 8 -3.88 15.58 5.83
N ALA A 9 -3.43 14.38 5.46
CA ALA A 9 -2.02 14.01 5.57
C ALA A 9 -1.14 14.94 4.72
N ALA A 10 -1.55 15.25 3.48
CA ALA A 10 -0.83 16.15 2.58
C ALA A 10 -0.78 17.58 3.11
N ALA A 11 -1.87 18.10 3.68
CA ALA A 11 -1.91 19.44 4.27
C ALA A 11 -0.94 19.57 5.45
N ILE A 12 -0.91 18.58 6.36
CA ILE A 12 0.00 18.60 7.51
C ILE A 12 1.46 18.49 7.04
N ALA A 13 1.76 17.56 6.13
CA ALA A 13 3.10 17.42 5.58
C ALA A 13 3.56 18.67 4.81
N GLY A 14 2.65 19.30 4.06
CA GLY A 14 2.88 20.57 3.37
C GLY A 14 3.21 21.69 4.35
N PHE A 15 2.47 21.80 5.46
CA PHE A 15 2.76 22.76 6.53
C PHE A 15 4.18 22.57 7.09
N PHE A 16 4.56 21.35 7.50
CA PHE A 16 5.91 21.09 8.01
C PHE A 16 7.00 21.29 6.96
N GLY A 17 6.74 20.91 5.70
CA GLY A 17 7.66 21.13 4.59
C GLY A 17 7.92 22.62 4.34
N LEU A 18 6.86 23.43 4.34
CA LEU A 18 6.94 24.89 4.22
C LEU A 18 7.65 25.50 5.43
N SER A 19 7.35 25.07 6.65
CA SER A 19 8.03 25.56 7.86
C SER A 19 9.52 25.24 7.85
N LEU A 20 9.91 24.04 7.42
CA LEU A 20 11.32 23.67 7.29
C LEU A 20 12.02 24.49 6.20
N ALA A 21 11.39 24.63 5.03
CA ALA A 21 11.95 25.42 3.94
C ALA A 21 12.13 26.91 4.35
N ALA A 22 11.15 27.47 5.06
CA ALA A 22 11.23 28.82 5.60
C ALA A 22 12.30 28.96 6.71
N ALA A 23 12.52 27.93 7.53
CA ALA A 23 13.58 27.94 8.55
C ALA A 23 15.00 27.85 7.94
N ILE A 24 15.15 27.12 6.82
CA ILE A 24 16.40 27.06 6.06
C ILE A 24 16.63 28.38 5.30
N TRP A 25 15.56 29.03 4.86
CA TRP A 25 15.61 30.34 4.22
C TRP A 25 16.01 31.42 5.23
N ARG A 26 17.26 31.87 5.17
CA ARG A 26 17.69 33.08 5.88
C ARG A 26 17.18 34.30 5.10
N SER A 27 16.19 35.03 5.63
CA SER A 27 15.81 36.31 5.05
C SER A 27 17.01 37.27 5.07
N PRO A 28 17.33 37.97 3.96
CA PRO A 28 18.36 39.01 3.97
C PRO A 28 18.02 40.19 4.89
N ALA A 29 16.72 40.42 5.15
CA ALA A 29 16.23 41.41 6.09
C ALA A 29 15.90 40.74 7.42
N GLY A 30 16.70 41.01 8.45
CA GLY A 30 16.48 40.51 9.80
C GLY A 30 15.16 41.00 10.41
N VAL A 31 14.54 40.13 11.20
CA VAL A 31 13.50 40.41 12.20
C VAL A 31 12.24 41.12 11.65
N GLY A 32 11.41 40.34 10.94
CA GLY A 32 10.00 40.63 10.71
C GLY A 32 9.25 39.32 10.55
N LEU A 33 7.96 39.27 10.94
CA LEU A 33 7.12 38.09 10.75
C LEU A 33 7.22 37.60 9.30
N PRO A 34 7.43 36.31 9.03
CA PRO A 34 7.71 35.84 7.69
C PRO A 34 6.46 36.03 6.82
N ALA A 35 6.49 37.04 5.94
CA ALA A 35 5.72 36.93 4.71
C ALA A 35 6.27 35.68 4.01
N PHE A 36 5.43 34.65 3.83
CA PHE A 36 5.86 33.45 3.13
C PHE A 36 6.34 33.87 1.74
N PRO A 37 7.63 33.69 1.40
CA PRO A 37 8.11 34.02 0.08
C PRO A 37 7.36 33.16 -0.94
N ALA A 38 7.17 33.69 -2.15
CA ALA A 38 6.54 32.93 -3.22
C ALA A 38 7.34 31.61 -3.44
N LEU A 39 6.63 30.53 -3.79
CA LEU A 39 7.20 29.16 -3.77
C LEU A 39 8.41 29.01 -4.69
N ASP A 40 8.44 29.77 -5.78
CA ASP A 40 9.54 29.86 -6.73
C ASP A 40 10.82 30.41 -6.11
N HIS A 41 10.72 31.31 -5.14
CA HIS A 41 11.86 31.88 -4.45
C HIS A 41 12.53 30.85 -3.53
N ILE A 42 11.74 30.04 -2.82
CA ILE A 42 12.22 29.00 -1.88
C ILE A 42 12.37 27.60 -2.52
N TYR A 43 12.39 27.50 -3.84
CA TYR A 43 12.31 26.21 -4.54
C TYR A 43 13.38 25.20 -4.09
N LEU A 44 14.65 25.64 -3.98
CA LEU A 44 15.74 24.76 -3.56
C LEU A 44 15.57 24.26 -2.11
N GLN A 45 15.08 25.13 -1.22
CA GLN A 45 14.80 24.78 0.17
C GLN A 45 13.64 23.80 0.26
N LEU A 46 12.61 23.95 -0.59
CA LEU A 46 11.51 23.00 -0.68
C LEU A 46 11.98 21.63 -1.16
N LEU A 47 12.88 21.57 -2.16
CA LEU A 47 13.49 20.31 -2.60
C LEU A 47 14.30 19.63 -1.49
N LEU A 48 15.06 20.38 -0.70
CA LEU A 48 15.79 19.86 0.46
C LEU A 48 14.85 19.34 1.56
N ALA A 49 13.65 19.91 1.68
CA ALA A 49 12.63 19.48 2.63
C ALA A 49 11.85 18.22 2.17
N VAL A 50 11.94 17.81 0.89
CA VAL A 50 11.17 16.68 0.32
C VAL A 50 11.32 15.39 1.12
N PRO A 51 12.51 14.92 1.52
CA PRO A 51 12.64 13.65 2.24
C PRO A 51 11.87 13.66 3.56
N LEU A 52 11.97 14.75 4.33
CA LEU A 52 11.28 14.90 5.60
C LEU A 52 9.77 15.05 5.39
N ALA A 53 9.34 15.89 4.45
CA ALA A 53 7.92 16.09 4.14
C ALA A 53 7.26 14.77 3.70
N THR A 54 7.96 13.97 2.88
CA THR A 54 7.50 12.65 2.43
C THR A 54 7.35 11.69 3.61
N LEU A 55 8.33 11.64 4.52
CA LEU A 55 8.27 10.80 5.71
C LEU A 55 7.12 11.20 6.64
N ILE A 56 6.95 12.50 6.91
CA ILE A 56 5.87 13.02 7.73
C ILE A 56 4.51 12.68 7.11
N TRP A 57 4.33 12.94 5.81
CA TRP A 57 3.12 12.57 5.08
C TRP A 57 2.79 11.10 5.24
N PHE A 58 3.79 10.24 5.02
CA PHE A 58 3.65 8.79 5.09
C PHE A 58 3.24 8.31 6.48
N LEU A 59 3.91 8.80 7.54
CA LEU A 59 3.63 8.42 8.92
C LEU A 59 2.25 8.89 9.38
N ILE A 60 1.85 10.12 9.04
CA ILE A 60 0.51 10.63 9.35
C ILE A 60 -0.55 9.80 8.63
N LEU A 61 -0.34 9.51 7.35
CA LEU A 61 -1.26 8.69 6.57
C LEU A 61 -1.40 7.28 7.16
N MET A 62 -0.30 6.65 7.58
CA MET A 62 -0.31 5.38 8.31
C MET A 62 -1.15 5.48 9.60
N LEU A 63 -0.93 6.51 10.43
CA LEU A 63 -1.65 6.68 11.70
C LEU A 63 -3.15 6.93 11.47
N LEU A 64 -3.51 7.75 10.48
CA LEU A 64 -4.92 8.03 10.14
C LEU A 64 -5.63 6.77 9.64
N ILE A 65 -4.98 6.00 8.77
CA ILE A 65 -5.53 4.74 8.25
C ILE A 65 -5.66 3.73 9.38
N LEU A 66 -4.63 3.58 10.21
CA LEU A 66 -4.65 2.70 11.38
C LEU A 66 -5.81 3.05 12.31
N GLY A 67 -5.92 4.33 12.72
CA GLY A 67 -7.00 4.81 13.58
C GLY A 67 -8.37 4.56 12.97
N THR A 68 -8.55 4.91 11.69
CA THR A 68 -9.81 4.72 10.96
C THR A 68 -10.21 3.24 10.93
N VAL A 69 -9.32 2.34 10.51
CA VAL A 69 -9.61 0.90 10.43
C VAL A 69 -9.92 0.30 11.80
N ARG A 70 -9.20 0.71 12.85
CA ARG A 70 -9.44 0.22 14.22
C ARG A 70 -10.78 0.69 14.76
N LEU A 71 -11.17 1.94 14.48
CA LEU A 71 -12.49 2.47 14.83
C LEU A 71 -13.62 1.76 14.05
N LEU A 72 -13.44 1.56 12.74
CA LEU A 72 -14.41 0.84 11.91
C LEU A 72 -14.56 -0.63 12.34
N SER A 73 -13.52 -1.23 12.92
CA SER A 73 -13.55 -2.60 13.44
C SER A 73 -14.34 -2.77 14.74
N LEU A 74 -14.70 -1.68 15.44
CA LEU A 74 -15.42 -1.76 16.71
C LEU A 74 -16.85 -2.25 16.51
N GLY A 75 -17.19 -3.35 17.20
CA GLY A 75 -18.52 -3.93 17.20
C GLY A 75 -18.85 -4.81 15.98
N LEU A 76 -17.87 -5.12 15.12
CA LEU A 76 -18.07 -6.10 14.06
C LEU A 76 -18.34 -7.49 14.67
N ARG A 77 -19.41 -8.13 14.22
CA ARG A 77 -19.82 -9.47 14.65
C ARG A 77 -20.12 -10.32 13.43
N GLU A 78 -19.72 -11.58 13.50
CA GLU A 78 -20.07 -12.58 12.48
C GLU A 78 -21.60 -12.65 12.27
N GLY A 79 -22.01 -12.85 11.02
CA GLY A 79 -23.40 -13.05 10.64
C GLY A 79 -23.82 -12.25 9.41
N PHE A 80 -25.14 -12.26 9.15
CA PHE A 80 -25.79 -11.50 8.09
C PHE A 80 -26.30 -10.18 8.63
N HIS A 81 -25.91 -9.08 7.98
CA HIS A 81 -26.32 -7.73 8.34
C HIS A 81 -26.93 -7.04 7.12
N PRO A 82 -27.95 -6.17 7.26
CA PRO A 82 -28.44 -5.40 6.12
C PRO A 82 -27.32 -4.54 5.52
N VAL A 83 -27.25 -4.42 4.19
CA VAL A 83 -26.18 -3.66 3.51
C VAL A 83 -26.12 -2.20 3.97
N ARG A 84 -27.29 -1.58 4.24
CA ARG A 84 -27.39 -0.19 4.71
C ARG A 84 -27.30 -0.04 6.24
N SER A 85 -26.95 -1.11 6.96
CA SER A 85 -26.73 -1.04 8.40
C SER A 85 -25.38 -0.39 8.74
N ARG A 86 -25.19 -0.02 10.01
CA ARG A 86 -23.91 0.43 10.53
C ARG A 86 -22.78 -0.56 10.22
N ILE A 87 -23.01 -1.86 10.44
CA ILE A 87 -22.00 -2.91 10.21
C ILE A 87 -21.70 -3.04 8.72
N GLY A 88 -22.72 -3.00 7.85
CA GLY A 88 -22.52 -3.02 6.40
C GLY A 88 -21.67 -1.85 5.90
N TRP A 89 -21.94 -0.66 6.42
CA TRP A 89 -21.12 0.51 6.12
C TRP A 89 -19.70 0.39 6.68
N GLN A 90 -19.51 -0.07 7.92
CA GLN A 90 -18.19 -0.24 8.53
C GLN A 90 -17.30 -1.20 7.72
N VAL A 91 -17.87 -2.31 7.29
CA VAL A 91 -17.21 -3.36 6.50
C VAL A 91 -16.81 -2.82 5.12
N TRP A 92 -17.74 -2.20 4.41
CA TRP A 92 -17.46 -1.57 3.12
C TRP A 92 -16.40 -0.47 3.24
N ALA A 93 -16.52 0.41 4.24
CA ALA A 93 -15.58 1.50 4.50
C ALA A 93 -14.18 0.96 4.82
N THR A 94 -14.08 -0.13 5.59
CA THR A 94 -12.80 -0.76 5.92
C THR A 94 -12.09 -1.22 4.66
N GLU A 95 -12.78 -1.94 3.76
CA GLU A 95 -12.17 -2.36 2.51
C GLU A 95 -11.76 -1.17 1.64
N ARG A 96 -12.58 -0.11 1.53
CA ARG A 96 -12.20 1.09 0.75
C ARG A 96 -10.98 1.81 1.31
N VAL A 97 -10.88 1.93 2.64
CA VAL A 97 -9.72 2.53 3.30
C VAL A 97 -8.47 1.70 3.08
N LEU A 98 -8.57 0.36 3.15
CA LEU A 98 -7.45 -0.53 2.91
C LEU A 98 -7.03 -0.57 1.42
N ASP A 99 -7.97 -0.41 0.50
CA ASP A 99 -7.67 -0.27 -0.94
C ASP A 99 -6.84 1.00 -1.19
N LEU A 100 -7.28 2.13 -0.64
CA LEU A 100 -6.53 3.39 -0.66
C LEU A 100 -5.17 3.27 0.03
N ALA A 101 -5.09 2.53 1.14
CA ALA A 101 -3.83 2.28 1.84
C ALA A 101 -2.82 1.54 0.95
N ARG A 102 -3.27 0.56 0.17
CA ARG A 102 -2.40 -0.22 -0.72
C ARG A 102 -1.77 0.63 -1.80
N ASP A 103 -2.52 1.59 -2.35
CA ASP A 103 -2.04 2.47 -3.40
C ASP A 103 -1.07 3.52 -2.85
N LEU A 104 -1.42 4.18 -1.74
CA LEU A 104 -0.64 5.29 -1.20
C LEU A 104 0.52 4.87 -0.29
N LEU A 105 0.38 3.73 0.39
CA LEU A 105 1.39 3.19 1.30
C LEU A 105 2.11 1.97 0.71
N PHE A 106 2.13 1.82 -0.61
CA PHE A 106 2.79 0.69 -1.28
C PHE A 106 4.21 0.36 -0.77
N PRO A 107 5.08 1.33 -0.37
CA PRO A 107 6.39 1.02 0.21
C PRO A 107 6.37 0.04 1.41
N ILE A 108 5.29 0.02 2.20
CA ILE A 108 5.13 -0.95 3.31
C ILE A 108 4.34 -2.21 2.94
N TYR A 109 3.76 -2.27 1.75
CA TYR A 109 3.17 -3.49 1.17
C TYR A 109 4.22 -4.29 0.39
N ALA A 110 3.98 -5.59 0.22
CA ALA A 110 4.94 -6.50 -0.41
C ALA A 110 6.34 -6.44 0.24
N SER A 111 6.37 -6.21 1.56
CA SER A 111 7.59 -5.97 2.32
C SER A 111 7.64 -6.82 3.60
N LEU A 112 8.82 -6.91 4.20
CA LEU A 112 8.97 -7.54 5.52
C LEU A 112 8.16 -6.83 6.62
N PHE A 113 7.75 -5.58 6.38
CA PHE A 113 6.92 -4.81 7.30
C PHE A 113 5.41 -5.11 7.13
N THR A 114 4.96 -5.61 5.98
CA THR A 114 3.53 -5.86 5.72
C THR A 114 2.86 -6.72 6.80
N PRO A 115 3.43 -7.83 7.28
CA PRO A 115 2.85 -8.62 8.38
C PRO A 115 2.71 -7.84 9.70
N ILE A 116 3.62 -6.89 9.97
CA ILE A 116 3.56 -6.03 11.15
C ILE A 116 2.40 -5.04 11.00
N TRP A 117 2.32 -4.39 9.84
CA TRP A 117 1.23 -3.46 9.51
C TRP A 117 -0.15 -4.12 9.64
N LEU A 118 -0.32 -5.33 9.10
CA LEU A 118 -1.57 -6.09 9.22
C LEU A 118 -1.92 -6.44 10.67
N ARG A 119 -0.92 -6.71 11.53
CA ARG A 119 -1.13 -6.90 12.98
C ARG A 119 -1.64 -5.63 13.65
N LEU A 120 -1.04 -4.48 13.34
CA LEU A 120 -1.48 -3.19 13.87
C LEU A 120 -2.94 -2.89 13.49
N LEU A 121 -3.32 -3.18 12.25
CA LEU A 121 -4.70 -3.03 11.76
C LEU A 121 -5.72 -3.96 12.46
N GLY A 122 -5.25 -5.03 13.11
CA GLY A 122 -6.07 -5.91 13.94
C GLY A 122 -6.16 -7.36 13.48
N ALA A 123 -5.41 -7.74 12.44
CA ALA A 123 -5.34 -9.13 12.00
C ALA A 123 -4.42 -9.98 12.90
N LYS A 124 -4.73 -11.26 13.03
CA LYS A 124 -3.88 -12.22 13.74
C LYS A 124 -2.90 -12.84 12.73
N ILE A 125 -1.67 -12.32 12.67
CA ILE A 125 -0.65 -12.77 11.71
C ILE A 125 0.48 -13.51 12.42
N GLY A 126 0.79 -14.72 11.95
CA GLY A 126 1.87 -15.57 12.45
C GLY A 126 3.28 -15.11 12.10
N LYS A 127 4.27 -15.95 12.46
CA LYS A 127 5.70 -15.73 12.21
C LYS A 127 6.07 -16.06 10.78
N ASN A 128 7.02 -15.31 10.20
CA ASN A 128 7.52 -15.49 8.83
C ASN A 128 6.40 -15.57 7.77
N VAL A 129 5.29 -14.87 8.00
CA VAL A 129 4.25 -14.70 6.97
C VAL A 129 4.77 -13.76 5.90
N GLU A 130 4.56 -14.11 4.65
CA GLU A 130 4.78 -13.23 3.51
C GLU A 130 3.42 -12.75 3.03
N ALA A 131 3.24 -11.43 2.95
CA ALA A 131 2.01 -10.83 2.49
C ALA A 131 2.34 -9.72 1.51
N SER A 132 1.74 -9.79 0.32
CA SER A 132 1.87 -8.75 -0.68
C SER A 132 0.74 -7.73 -0.56
N THR A 133 -0.15 -7.64 -1.54
CA THR A 133 -1.23 -6.64 -1.55
C THR A 133 -2.59 -7.26 -1.18
N VAL A 134 -2.73 -7.66 0.09
CA VAL A 134 -3.93 -8.32 0.63
C VAL A 134 -5.04 -7.31 0.94
N LEU A 135 -6.26 -7.57 0.48
CA LEU A 135 -7.48 -6.91 0.94
C LEU A 135 -8.19 -7.83 1.94
N LEU A 136 -8.58 -7.31 3.10
CA LEU A 136 -9.15 -8.13 4.16
C LEU A 136 -10.01 -7.34 5.14
N LEU A 137 -10.79 -8.04 5.96
CA LEU A 137 -11.32 -7.52 7.23
C LEU A 137 -10.36 -7.89 8.37
N PRO A 138 -9.55 -6.95 8.91
CA PRO A 138 -8.48 -7.27 9.87
C PRO A 138 -8.97 -8.02 11.11
N SER A 139 -10.01 -7.53 11.77
CA SER A 139 -10.55 -8.16 12.99
C SER A 139 -11.09 -9.58 12.78
N MET A 140 -11.34 -9.98 11.54
CA MET A 140 -11.87 -11.28 11.14
C MET A 140 -10.82 -12.17 10.46
N THR A 141 -9.57 -11.71 10.35
CA THR A 141 -8.52 -12.42 9.60
C THR A 141 -7.49 -13.06 10.52
N THR A 142 -7.27 -14.36 10.33
CA THR A 142 -6.18 -15.12 10.97
C THR A 142 -5.28 -15.77 9.92
N VAL A 143 -3.98 -15.55 10.02
CA VAL A 143 -2.97 -16.09 9.10
C VAL A 143 -1.91 -16.84 9.91
N GLY A 144 -1.74 -18.13 9.64
CA GLY A 144 -0.78 -18.99 10.31
C GLY A 144 0.66 -18.79 9.86
N ASP A 145 1.60 -19.31 10.64
CA ASP A 145 3.05 -19.15 10.39
C ASP A 145 3.46 -19.61 8.99
N GLY A 146 4.38 -18.88 8.37
CA GLY A 146 4.94 -19.23 7.06
C GLY A 146 3.93 -19.21 5.92
N ALA A 147 2.72 -18.70 6.13
CA ALA A 147 1.75 -18.56 5.04
C ALA A 147 2.21 -17.49 4.04
N PHE A 148 1.81 -17.66 2.78
CA PHE A 148 2.09 -16.73 1.70
C PHE A 148 0.78 -16.22 1.12
N LEU A 149 0.58 -14.91 1.19
CA LEU A 149 -0.55 -14.20 0.60
C LEU A 149 -0.02 -13.34 -0.54
N ALA A 150 -0.37 -13.71 -1.77
CA ALA A 150 0.15 -13.07 -2.96
C ALA A 150 -0.56 -11.74 -3.27
N ASP A 151 -0.37 -11.20 -4.47
CA ASP A 151 -0.95 -9.91 -4.85
C ASP A 151 -2.46 -9.98 -5.02
N LYS A 152 -3.14 -8.90 -4.61
CA LYS A 152 -4.60 -8.73 -4.75
C LYS A 152 -5.41 -9.88 -4.14
N THR A 153 -4.87 -10.62 -3.18
CA THR A 153 -5.64 -11.66 -2.48
C THR A 153 -6.70 -11.05 -1.59
N MET A 154 -7.82 -11.76 -1.43
CA MET A 154 -8.93 -11.35 -0.56
C MET A 154 -9.10 -12.34 0.59
N VAL A 155 -9.15 -11.87 1.83
CA VAL A 155 -9.28 -12.73 3.03
C VAL A 155 -10.34 -12.16 3.98
N ALA A 156 -11.31 -12.99 4.38
CA ALA A 156 -12.46 -12.55 5.17
C ALA A 156 -13.24 -11.39 4.55
N SER A 157 -13.11 -11.18 3.23
CA SER A 157 -13.94 -10.22 2.51
C SER A 157 -15.40 -10.61 2.61
N TYR A 158 -16.25 -9.59 2.64
CA TYR A 158 -17.68 -9.77 2.80
C TYR A 158 -18.34 -10.34 1.54
N GLU A 159 -19.40 -11.12 1.74
CA GLU A 159 -20.24 -11.60 0.65
C GLU A 159 -21.52 -10.78 0.60
N LEU A 160 -21.99 -10.44 -0.59
CA LEU A 160 -23.25 -9.70 -0.79
C LEU A 160 -24.30 -10.61 -1.41
N GLY A 161 -25.52 -10.58 -0.86
CA GLY A 161 -26.64 -11.34 -1.40
C GLY A 161 -27.96 -10.94 -0.75
N GLY A 162 -29.02 -10.80 -1.56
CA GLY A 162 -30.39 -10.57 -1.07
C GLY A 162 -30.58 -9.31 -0.21
N GLY A 163 -29.75 -8.27 -0.39
CA GLY A 163 -29.78 -7.06 0.43
C GLY A 163 -29.02 -7.16 1.76
N PHE A 164 -28.33 -8.27 1.99
CA PHE A 164 -27.48 -8.51 3.16
C PHE A 164 -26.01 -8.57 2.78
N VAL A 165 -25.18 -8.21 3.75
CA VAL A 165 -23.76 -8.48 3.79
C VAL A 165 -23.51 -9.60 4.78
N HIS A 166 -22.81 -10.64 4.35
CA HIS A 166 -22.34 -11.72 5.21
C HIS A 166 -20.87 -11.50 5.55
N ILE A 167 -20.58 -11.45 6.85
CA ILE A 167 -19.22 -11.35 7.36
C ILE A 167 -18.97 -12.47 8.35
N ALA A 168 -17.79 -13.07 8.27
CA ALA A 168 -17.38 -14.14 9.17
C ALA A 168 -15.85 -14.27 9.17
N PRO A 169 -15.25 -14.78 10.26
CA PRO A 169 -13.82 -15.01 10.32
C PRO A 169 -13.31 -15.91 9.19
N ALA A 170 -12.16 -15.57 8.62
CA ALA A 170 -11.45 -16.42 7.68
C ALA A 170 -10.05 -16.77 8.20
N LYS A 171 -9.60 -17.98 7.85
CA LYS A 171 -8.31 -18.50 8.32
C LYS A 171 -7.43 -18.98 7.18
N ILE A 172 -6.18 -18.55 7.18
CA ILE A 172 -5.13 -19.08 6.32
C ILE A 172 -4.22 -19.95 7.17
N GLY A 173 -4.08 -21.23 6.81
CA GLY A 173 -3.32 -22.22 7.55
C GLY A 173 -1.81 -22.00 7.52
N LYS A 174 -1.10 -22.68 8.43
CA LYS A 174 0.37 -22.70 8.47
C LYS A 174 0.94 -23.16 7.12
N ARG A 175 1.87 -22.41 6.54
CA ARG A 175 2.48 -22.66 5.22
C ARG A 175 1.46 -22.84 4.09
N ALA A 176 0.27 -22.28 4.23
CA ALA A 176 -0.69 -22.23 3.14
C ALA A 176 -0.30 -21.12 2.15
N PHE A 177 -0.65 -21.33 0.89
CA PHE A 177 -0.39 -20.39 -0.20
C PHE A 177 -1.71 -19.94 -0.81
N LEU A 178 -1.94 -18.63 -0.82
CA LEU A 178 -3.06 -17.99 -1.52
C LEU A 178 -2.47 -17.20 -2.69
N GLY A 179 -2.65 -17.71 -3.91
CA GLY A 179 -2.08 -17.15 -5.14
C GLY A 179 -2.71 -15.83 -5.54
N ASN A 180 -2.14 -15.17 -6.56
CA ASN A 180 -2.57 -13.82 -6.98
C ASN A 180 -4.07 -13.78 -7.25
N SER A 181 -4.77 -12.79 -6.69
CA SER A 181 -6.23 -12.67 -6.77
C SER A 181 -7.01 -13.89 -6.24
N GLY A 182 -6.36 -14.73 -5.44
CA GLY A 182 -7.00 -15.82 -4.72
C GLY A 182 -7.87 -15.27 -3.57
N MET A 183 -9.01 -15.92 -3.32
CA MET A 183 -9.98 -15.45 -2.34
C MET A 183 -10.31 -16.51 -1.30
N THR A 184 -10.16 -16.16 -0.03
CA THR A 184 -10.74 -16.87 1.10
C THR A 184 -11.90 -16.05 1.67
N ALA A 185 -13.11 -16.37 1.21
CA ALA A 185 -14.33 -15.68 1.60
C ALA A 185 -14.64 -15.81 3.10
N ALA A 186 -15.56 -14.97 3.59
CA ALA A 186 -16.12 -15.04 4.93
C ALA A 186 -16.46 -16.48 5.35
N GLY A 187 -15.97 -16.92 6.51
CA GLY A 187 -16.23 -18.24 7.06
C GLY A 187 -15.42 -19.38 6.43
N ARG A 188 -14.56 -19.11 5.44
CA ARG A 188 -13.70 -20.12 4.81
C ARG A 188 -12.32 -20.22 5.45
N SER A 189 -11.71 -21.39 5.28
CA SER A 189 -10.37 -21.68 5.82
C SER A 189 -9.52 -22.42 4.79
N VAL A 190 -8.32 -21.89 4.53
CA VAL A 190 -7.30 -22.59 3.74
C VAL A 190 -6.52 -23.50 4.71
N PRO A 191 -6.54 -24.83 4.54
CA PRO A 191 -5.85 -25.73 5.47
C PRO A 191 -4.31 -25.60 5.40
N LYS A 192 -3.61 -26.13 6.41
CA LYS A 192 -2.13 -26.13 6.44
C LYS A 192 -1.52 -26.79 5.18
N ASN A 193 -0.38 -26.26 4.73
CA ASN A 193 0.34 -26.71 3.53
C ASN A 193 -0.53 -26.81 2.26
N SER A 194 -1.64 -26.08 2.20
CA SER A 194 -2.56 -26.11 1.05
C SER A 194 -2.34 -24.92 0.14
N LEU A 195 -2.73 -25.06 -1.12
CA LEU A 195 -2.59 -24.01 -2.12
C LEU A 195 -3.96 -23.68 -2.72
N VAL A 196 -4.27 -22.40 -2.81
CA VAL A 196 -5.33 -21.86 -3.66
C VAL A 196 -4.64 -21.09 -4.76
N ALA A 197 -4.87 -21.51 -6.01
CA ALA A 197 -4.17 -20.99 -7.17
C ALA A 197 -4.59 -19.53 -7.49
N VAL A 198 -3.94 -18.98 -8.51
CA VAL A 198 -4.26 -17.64 -9.04
C VAL A 198 -5.74 -17.60 -9.44
N LEU A 199 -6.43 -16.47 -9.18
CA LEU A 199 -7.82 -16.25 -9.59
C LEU A 199 -8.80 -17.35 -9.10
N SER A 200 -8.53 -17.95 -7.94
CA SER A 200 -9.27 -19.10 -7.43
C SER A 200 -9.91 -18.83 -6.07
N ALA A 201 -11.02 -19.52 -5.78
CA ALA A 201 -11.70 -19.42 -4.50
C ALA A 201 -11.29 -20.57 -3.57
N THR A 202 -11.21 -20.31 -2.26
CA THR A 202 -11.02 -21.35 -1.26
C THR A 202 -12.28 -22.22 -1.19
N PRO A 203 -12.20 -23.55 -1.24
CA PRO A 203 -13.36 -24.44 -1.10
C PRO A 203 -13.96 -24.37 0.32
N ALA A 204 -15.24 -24.71 0.45
CA ALA A 204 -15.93 -24.76 1.76
C ALA A 204 -15.33 -25.82 2.68
N LYS A 205 -14.89 -26.96 2.13
CA LYS A 205 -14.23 -28.05 2.86
C LYS A 205 -12.99 -28.50 2.09
N ALA A 206 -11.83 -28.44 2.75
CA ALA A 206 -10.58 -28.95 2.20
C ALA A 206 -9.77 -29.68 3.27
N LYS A 207 -8.95 -30.63 2.83
CA LYS A 207 -7.98 -31.33 3.67
C LYS A 207 -6.61 -30.63 3.59
N ALA A 208 -5.80 -30.78 4.61
CA ALA A 208 -4.40 -30.30 4.60
C ALA A 208 -3.61 -30.89 3.42
N GLY A 209 -2.68 -30.10 2.87
CA GLY A 209 -1.82 -30.54 1.76
C GLY A 209 -2.51 -30.59 0.39
N THR A 210 -3.73 -30.07 0.25
CA THR A 210 -4.47 -30.09 -1.02
C THR A 210 -4.28 -28.79 -1.80
N SER A 211 -4.35 -28.87 -3.13
CA SER A 211 -4.28 -27.70 -4.01
C SER A 211 -5.61 -27.52 -4.73
N TRP A 212 -6.02 -26.27 -4.97
CA TRP A 212 -7.32 -25.91 -5.53
C TRP A 212 -7.18 -24.83 -6.59
N LEU A 213 -8.01 -24.90 -7.63
CA LEU A 213 -8.02 -24.00 -8.78
C LEU A 213 -9.46 -23.68 -9.19
N GLY A 214 -9.72 -22.43 -9.59
CA GLY A 214 -10.98 -21.97 -10.16
C GLY A 214 -12.01 -21.46 -9.14
N SER A 215 -13.12 -20.98 -9.69
CA SER A 215 -14.34 -20.58 -8.99
C SER A 215 -15.53 -20.98 -9.86
N PRO A 216 -16.22 -22.11 -9.59
CA PRO A 216 -16.10 -22.97 -8.41
C PRO A 216 -14.74 -23.70 -8.29
N PRO A 217 -14.27 -23.96 -7.06
CA PRO A 217 -12.96 -24.55 -6.85
C PRO A 217 -12.92 -26.05 -7.12
N VAL A 218 -11.96 -26.47 -7.95
CA VAL A 218 -11.66 -27.85 -8.30
C VAL A 218 -10.31 -28.24 -7.73
N ARG A 219 -10.18 -29.47 -7.26
CA ARG A 219 -8.91 -29.97 -6.70
C ARG A 219 -7.88 -30.13 -7.81
N LEU A 220 -6.75 -29.46 -7.65
CA LEU A 220 -5.58 -29.60 -8.51
C LEU A 220 -4.68 -30.72 -7.97
N ARG A 221 -4.34 -31.69 -8.81
CA ARG A 221 -3.36 -32.73 -8.47
C ARG A 221 -1.95 -32.17 -8.67
N ARG A 222 -1.39 -31.60 -7.61
CA ARG A 222 -0.02 -31.08 -7.59
C ARG A 222 0.94 -32.13 -7.02
N VAL A 223 2.04 -32.37 -7.71
CA VAL A 223 3.21 -33.02 -7.11
C VAL A 223 4.00 -31.93 -6.41
N ALA A 224 4.11 -31.99 -5.08
CA ALA A 224 4.96 -31.05 -4.36
C ALA A 224 6.41 -31.32 -4.73
N GLN A 225 7.04 -30.39 -5.44
CA GLN A 225 8.47 -30.45 -5.68
C GLN A 225 9.20 -30.13 -4.38
N SER A 226 10.22 -30.92 -4.04
CA SER A 226 11.09 -30.65 -2.91
C SER A 226 12.00 -29.47 -3.26
N SER A 227 11.70 -28.30 -2.70
CA SER A 227 12.58 -27.14 -2.77
C SER A 227 13.24 -26.87 -1.42
N ASP A 228 14.33 -26.12 -1.44
CA ASP A 228 15.04 -25.70 -0.23
C ASP A 228 14.14 -24.82 0.66
N ALA A 229 13.69 -25.40 1.77
CA ALA A 229 12.84 -24.74 2.74
C ALA A 229 13.56 -23.61 3.50
N SER A 230 14.90 -23.63 3.53
CA SER A 230 15.71 -22.68 4.32
C SER A 230 15.61 -21.25 3.78
N ARG A 231 15.39 -21.06 2.47
CA ARG A 231 15.20 -19.72 1.89
C ARG A 231 13.75 -19.23 1.96
N THR A 232 12.80 -20.15 2.00
CA THR A 232 11.36 -19.84 1.91
C THR A 232 10.73 -19.62 3.28
N PHE A 233 10.94 -20.53 4.23
CA PHE A 233 10.27 -20.49 5.54
C PHE A 233 11.20 -20.04 6.68
N GLU A 234 12.51 -20.21 6.53
CA GLU A 234 13.51 -19.93 7.56
C GLU A 234 14.71 -19.09 7.04
N PRO A 235 14.49 -17.99 6.30
CA PRO A 235 15.58 -17.29 5.63
C PRO A 235 16.63 -16.75 6.61
N PRO A 236 17.93 -16.92 6.31
CA PRO A 236 19.02 -16.41 7.14
C PRO A 236 18.94 -14.89 7.27
N ARG A 237 19.43 -14.37 8.41
CA ARG A 237 19.37 -12.92 8.73
C ARG A 237 19.96 -12.03 7.63
N LYS A 238 21.03 -12.49 6.96
CA LYS A 238 21.67 -11.75 5.86
C LYS A 238 20.70 -11.46 4.71
N LEU A 239 19.87 -12.43 4.31
CA LEU A 239 18.86 -12.22 3.27
C LEU A 239 17.73 -11.29 3.73
N LYS A 240 17.33 -11.38 5.00
CA LYS A 240 16.34 -10.45 5.58
C LYS A 240 16.85 -9.00 5.59
N VAL A 241 18.12 -8.78 5.95
CA VAL A 241 18.74 -7.45 5.92
C VAL A 241 18.88 -6.93 4.50
N ALA A 242 19.38 -7.74 3.56
CA ALA A 242 19.50 -7.33 2.16
C ALA A 242 18.13 -6.95 1.57
N ARG A 243 17.10 -7.75 1.85
CA ARG A 243 15.72 -7.45 1.45
C ARG A 243 15.18 -6.17 2.10
N ALA A 244 15.40 -5.97 3.40
CA ALA A 244 14.97 -4.76 4.09
C ALA A 244 15.62 -3.49 3.50
N LEU A 245 16.92 -3.54 3.21
CA LEU A 245 17.64 -2.43 2.56
C LEU A 245 17.07 -2.12 1.18
N TRP A 246 16.79 -3.15 0.37
CA TRP A 246 16.15 -2.99 -0.93
C TRP A 246 14.73 -2.43 -0.83
N GLU A 247 13.95 -2.88 0.15
CA GLU A 247 12.59 -2.42 0.38
C GLU A 247 12.53 -0.96 0.83
N ILE A 248 13.51 -0.49 1.62
CA ILE A 248 13.63 0.93 2.01
C ILE A 248 13.78 1.83 0.78
N CYS A 249 14.49 1.37 -0.27
CA CYS A 249 14.60 2.12 -1.52
C CYS A 249 13.26 2.38 -2.22
N ARG A 250 12.18 1.66 -1.88
CA ARG A 250 10.83 1.94 -2.41
C ARG A 250 10.25 3.28 -1.97
N PHE A 251 10.85 3.94 -0.97
CA PHE A 251 10.51 5.33 -0.63
C PHE A 251 11.04 6.34 -1.66
N VAL A 252 12.06 6.01 -2.46
CA VAL A 252 12.65 6.93 -3.43
C VAL A 252 11.64 7.36 -4.50
N PRO A 253 10.87 6.45 -5.14
CA PRO A 253 9.77 6.86 -6.03
C PRO A 253 8.74 7.78 -5.36
N THR A 254 8.41 7.54 -4.08
CA THR A 254 7.47 8.40 -3.34
C THR A 254 8.05 9.81 -3.14
N MET A 255 9.32 9.92 -2.75
CA MET A 255 10.01 11.21 -2.64
C MET A 255 10.08 11.92 -3.98
N LEU A 256 10.31 11.20 -5.08
CA LEU A 256 10.32 11.77 -6.41
C LEU A 256 8.94 12.35 -6.79
N THR A 257 7.85 11.65 -6.49
CA THR A 257 6.49 12.17 -6.72
C THR A 257 6.24 13.47 -5.94
N VAL A 258 6.71 13.55 -4.69
CA VAL A 258 6.63 14.78 -3.89
C VAL A 258 7.50 15.89 -4.49
N ALA A 259 8.72 15.59 -4.93
CA ALA A 259 9.60 16.56 -5.60
C ALA A 259 9.01 17.10 -6.91
N ILE A 260 8.39 16.23 -7.72
CA ILE A 260 7.66 16.63 -8.94
C ILE A 260 6.50 17.54 -8.57
N THR A 261 5.74 17.21 -7.52
CA THR A 261 4.61 18.03 -7.05
C THR A 261 5.09 19.42 -6.62
N VAL A 262 6.16 19.50 -5.81
CA VAL A 262 6.80 20.76 -5.40
C VAL A 262 7.26 21.56 -6.62
N SER A 263 7.86 20.90 -7.62
CA SER A 263 8.34 21.55 -8.84
C SER A 263 7.20 22.10 -9.69
N VAL A 264 6.10 21.35 -9.82
CA VAL A 264 4.88 21.79 -10.52
C VAL A 264 4.26 23.01 -9.81
N LEU A 265 4.10 22.95 -8.49
CA LEU A 265 3.54 24.06 -7.72
C LEU A 265 4.43 25.32 -7.79
N SER A 266 5.75 25.14 -7.75
CA SER A 266 6.70 26.25 -7.87
C SER A 266 6.68 26.86 -9.28
N LEU A 267 6.58 26.04 -10.32
CA LEU A 267 6.43 26.50 -11.70
C LEU A 267 5.12 27.26 -11.93
N PHE A 268 4.01 26.78 -11.36
CA PHE A 268 2.74 27.52 -11.39
C PHE A 268 2.81 28.85 -10.63
N SER A 269 3.46 28.86 -9.46
CA SER A 269 3.71 30.09 -8.69
C SER A 269 4.48 31.12 -9.52
N TRP A 270 5.54 30.67 -10.21
CA TRP A 270 6.35 31.51 -11.09
C TRP A 270 5.56 32.03 -12.30
N LEU A 271 4.81 31.16 -12.99
CA LEU A 271 3.98 31.55 -14.13
C LEU A 271 2.92 32.58 -13.73
N ALA A 272 2.24 32.35 -12.61
CA ALA A 272 1.20 33.25 -12.14
C ALA A 272 1.76 34.62 -11.75
N SER A 273 2.94 34.68 -11.13
CA SER A 273 3.58 35.94 -10.72
C SER A 273 4.09 36.77 -11.90
N HIS A 274 4.51 36.13 -13.00
CA HIS A 274 5.08 36.82 -14.17
C HIS A 274 4.07 37.10 -15.30
N THR A 275 3.10 36.21 -15.49
CA THR A 275 2.18 36.25 -16.66
C THR A 275 0.71 36.36 -16.27
N GLY A 276 0.40 36.27 -14.97
CA GLY A 276 -0.97 36.25 -14.44
C GLY A 276 -1.61 34.86 -14.43
N TYR A 277 -2.65 34.72 -13.62
CA TYR A 277 -3.33 33.44 -13.38
C TYR A 277 -3.99 32.84 -14.63
N PHE A 278 -4.47 33.68 -15.55
CA PHE A 278 -5.12 33.19 -16.78
C PHE A 278 -4.13 32.45 -17.68
N VAL A 279 -2.96 33.03 -17.94
CA VAL A 279 -1.91 32.40 -18.76
C VAL A 279 -1.39 31.14 -18.08
N ALA A 280 -1.17 31.18 -16.76
CA ALA A 280 -0.79 29.99 -15.99
C ALA A 280 -1.82 28.85 -16.12
N ALA A 281 -3.12 29.16 -16.11
CA ALA A 281 -4.18 28.17 -16.30
C ALA A 281 -4.18 27.57 -17.71
N VAL A 282 -4.02 28.40 -18.75
CA VAL A 282 -3.92 27.94 -20.15
C VAL A 282 -2.70 27.03 -20.36
N LEU A 283 -1.55 27.38 -19.76
CA LEU A 283 -0.33 26.58 -19.83
C LEU A 283 -0.34 25.34 -18.92
N GLY A 284 -1.37 25.17 -18.09
CA GLY A 284 -1.42 24.07 -17.12
C GLY A 284 -1.33 22.68 -17.74
N GLY A 285 -1.92 22.48 -18.93
CA GLY A 285 -1.78 21.22 -19.67
C GLY A 285 -0.32 20.91 -20.01
N VAL A 286 0.43 21.91 -20.48
CA VAL A 286 1.85 21.77 -20.84
C VAL A 286 2.69 21.47 -19.59
N VAL A 287 2.45 22.18 -18.48
CA VAL A 287 3.13 21.93 -17.20
C VAL A 287 2.93 20.48 -16.74
N MET A 288 1.68 19.99 -16.81
CA MET A 288 1.36 18.61 -16.41
C MET A 288 1.96 17.56 -17.37
N MET A 289 2.03 17.84 -18.67
CA MET A 289 2.71 16.97 -19.64
C MET A 289 4.22 16.88 -19.35
N LEU A 290 4.87 18.00 -19.04
CA LEU A 290 6.28 18.02 -18.65
C LEU A 290 6.53 17.23 -17.37
N ALA A 291 5.68 17.40 -16.35
CA ALA A 291 5.76 16.62 -15.12
C ALA A 291 5.60 15.12 -15.37
N GLY A 292 4.65 14.74 -16.23
CA GLY A 292 4.47 13.35 -16.67
C GLY A 292 5.68 12.79 -17.41
N ALA A 293 6.31 13.59 -18.30
CA ALA A 293 7.52 13.21 -19.00
C ALA A 293 8.70 13.00 -18.04
N VAL A 294 8.86 13.85 -17.02
CA VAL A 294 9.87 13.69 -15.96
C VAL A 294 9.63 12.40 -15.17
N ALA A 295 8.38 12.14 -14.78
CA ALA A 295 8.01 10.92 -14.06
C ALA A 295 8.26 9.64 -14.88
N ALA A 296 7.93 9.65 -16.17
CA ALA A 296 8.18 8.52 -17.07
C ALA A 296 9.68 8.34 -17.32
N GLY A 297 10.40 9.44 -17.56
CA GLY A 297 11.85 9.44 -17.78
C GLY A 297 12.63 8.89 -16.60
N SER A 298 12.25 9.24 -15.37
CA SER A 298 12.91 8.71 -14.17
C SER A 298 12.75 7.18 -14.04
N ALA A 299 11.58 6.63 -14.37
CA ALA A 299 11.34 5.19 -14.35
C ALA A 299 12.20 4.47 -15.40
N VAL A 300 12.33 5.06 -16.60
CA VAL A 300 13.22 4.54 -17.65
C VAL A 300 14.68 4.56 -17.19
N VAL A 301 15.14 5.67 -16.60
CA VAL A 301 16.49 5.79 -16.04
C VAL A 301 16.73 4.74 -14.96
N ALA A 302 15.81 4.58 -14.00
CA ALA A 302 15.91 3.58 -12.95
C ALA A 302 16.00 2.15 -13.50
N LYS A 303 15.18 1.81 -14.52
CA LYS A 303 15.26 0.51 -15.20
C LYS A 303 16.65 0.27 -15.78
N TRP A 304 17.23 1.25 -16.46
CA TRP A 304 18.55 1.09 -17.09
C TRP A 304 19.69 1.01 -16.08
N LEU A 305 19.62 1.80 -15.00
CA LEU A 305 20.63 1.79 -13.94
C LEU A 305 20.60 0.51 -13.08
N LEU A 306 19.41 -0.01 -12.77
CA LEU A 306 19.25 -1.12 -11.82
C LEU A 306 19.12 -2.50 -12.48
N VAL A 307 18.42 -2.58 -13.62
CA VAL A 307 18.09 -3.86 -14.26
C VAL A 307 18.89 -4.07 -15.56
N GLY A 308 19.11 -3.00 -16.33
CA GLY A 308 19.83 -3.07 -17.60
C GLY A 308 19.03 -3.80 -18.69
N ARG A 309 19.70 -4.65 -19.49
CA ARG A 309 19.05 -5.49 -20.53
C ARG A 309 18.68 -6.85 -19.94
N ILE A 310 17.39 -7.20 -19.99
CA ILE A 310 16.91 -8.53 -19.61
C ILE A 310 17.41 -9.52 -20.67
N ARG A 311 18.15 -10.54 -20.23
CA ARG A 311 18.62 -11.64 -21.08
C ARG A 311 17.65 -12.81 -20.96
N VAL A 312 17.54 -13.60 -22.03
CA VAL A 312 16.77 -14.84 -22.00
C VAL A 312 17.44 -15.81 -21.02
N GLY A 313 16.66 -16.39 -20.12
CA GLY A 313 17.14 -17.35 -19.13
C GLY A 313 16.00 -18.00 -18.38
N GLU A 314 16.25 -19.17 -17.81
CA GLU A 314 15.32 -19.86 -16.92
C GLU A 314 15.73 -19.63 -15.46
N HIS A 315 14.76 -19.22 -14.64
CA HIS A 315 14.93 -19.08 -13.21
C HIS A 315 13.81 -19.83 -12.50
N PRO A 316 14.11 -20.62 -11.46
CA PRO A 316 13.07 -21.27 -10.67
C PRO A 316 12.16 -20.22 -10.02
N LEU A 317 10.83 -20.46 -10.09
CA LEU A 317 9.78 -19.64 -9.48
C LEU A 317 9.72 -19.80 -7.95
#